data_AF-A0A149UJX0-F1
#
_entry.id   AF-A0A149UJX0-F1
#
_cell.length_a   1.000
_cell.length_b   1.000
_cell.length_c   1.000
_cell.angle_alpha   90.00
_cell.angle_beta   90.00
_cell.angle_gamma   90.00
#
_symmetry.space_group_name_H-M   'P 1'
#
loop_
_entity.id
_entity.type
_entity.pdbx_description
1 polymer ?
#
loop_
_entity_poly.entity_id
_entity_poly.type
_entity_poly.pdbx_seq_one_letter_code
_entity_poly.pdbx_strand_id
1 'polypeptide(L)'
;MWNEPYLETCCRSALHRLCLAGAVGRPAGQRDDPCLVRMEGMGFVRDDGQGRFFVTDEGEARHAREVLKGAGGIKPPSARHE
;
A
#
# COMPACT_ATOMS: atom_id res chain seq x y z
N MET A 1 -20.09 12.80 -3.85
CA MET A 1 -19.81 13.08 -2.43
C MET A 1 -19.78 11.74 -1.73
N TRP A 2 -18.59 11.20 -1.42
CA TRP A 2 -18.47 9.91 -0.75
C TRP A 2 -17.74 10.12 0.59
N ASN A 3 -18.41 9.73 1.66
CA ASN A 3 -17.98 9.85 3.05
C ASN A 3 -17.40 8.50 3.51
N GLU A 4 -16.16 8.55 4.02
CA GLU A 4 -15.46 7.56 4.89
C GLU A 4 -14.86 6.28 4.24
N PRO A 5 -13.88 5.58 4.85
CA PRO A 5 -12.49 5.96 5.19
C PRO A 5 -11.47 4.84 4.81
N TYR A 6 -11.76 4.06 3.76
CA TYR A 6 -10.98 2.88 3.35
C TYR A 6 -10.14 3.13 2.10
N LEU A 7 -8.93 2.56 2.04
CA LEU A 7 -8.21 2.48 0.77
C LEU A 7 -8.95 1.52 -0.16
N GLU A 8 -9.35 2.02 -1.32
CA GLU A 8 -9.80 1.17 -2.42
C GLU A 8 -8.75 0.09 -2.73
N THR A 9 -9.19 -1.05 -3.28
CA THR A 9 -8.30 -2.18 -3.60
C THR A 9 -7.10 -1.77 -4.48
N CYS A 10 -7.29 -0.79 -5.36
CA CYS A 10 -6.22 -0.20 -6.17
C CYS A 10 -5.18 0.56 -5.32
N CYS A 11 -5.63 1.36 -4.34
CA CYS A 11 -4.76 2.08 -3.40
C CYS A 11 -4.02 1.11 -2.47
N ARG A 12 -4.68 0.04 -1.98
CA ARG A 12 -4.00 -1.01 -1.18
C ARG A 12 -2.88 -1.68 -1.95
N SER A 13 -3.12 -1.98 -3.22
CA SER A 13 -2.10 -2.56 -4.11
C SER A 13 -0.95 -1.58 -4.38
N ALA A 14 -1.24 -0.29 -4.54
CA ALA A 14 -0.23 0.76 -4.69
C ALA A 14 0.62 0.93 -3.44
N LEU A 15 -0.01 0.98 -2.26
CA LEU A 15 0.67 1.07 -0.96
C LEU A 15 1.57 -0.15 -0.72
N HIS A 16 1.11 -1.35 -1.09
CA HIS A 16 1.93 -2.55 -1.01
C HIS A 16 3.20 -2.42 -1.85
N ARG A 17 3.07 -2.01 -3.12
CA ARG A 17 4.21 -1.84 -4.02
C ARG A 17 5.14 -0.72 -3.60
N LEU A 18 4.61 0.34 -2.98
CA LEU A 18 5.40 1.42 -2.43
C LEU A 18 6.24 0.94 -1.24
N CYS A 19 5.65 0.19 -0.30
CA CYS A 19 6.39 -0.40 0.82
C CYS A 19 7.50 -1.35 0.34
N LEU A 20 7.25 -2.14 -0.71
CA LEU A 20 8.28 -3.00 -1.33
C LEU A 20 9.44 -2.23 -1.98
N ALA A 21 9.21 -0.98 -2.42
CA ALA A 21 10.27 -0.14 -2.99
C ALA A 21 11.24 0.37 -1.92
N GLY A 22 10.80 0.45 -0.66
CA GLY A 22 11.63 0.86 0.48
C GLY A 22 12.35 2.18 0.24
N ALA A 23 13.64 2.23 0.60
CA ALA A 23 14.48 3.43 0.52
C ALA A 23 14.75 3.94 -0.91
N VAL A 24 14.50 3.15 -1.96
CA VAL A 24 14.65 3.58 -3.35
C VAL A 24 13.48 4.50 -3.77
N GLY A 25 12.34 4.37 -3.09
CA GLY A 25 11.11 5.05 -3.46
C GLY A 25 10.52 4.53 -4.78
N ARG A 26 9.24 4.82 -5.00
CA ARG A 26 8.53 4.43 -6.21
C ARG A 26 8.52 5.60 -7.20
N PRO A 27 8.98 5.41 -8.46
CA PRO A 27 9.00 6.50 -9.43
C PRO A 27 7.58 6.95 -9.81
N ALA A 28 7.43 8.25 -10.06
CA ALA A 28 6.22 8.87 -10.60
C ALA A 28 5.97 8.46 -12.06
N GLY A 29 4.75 8.68 -12.54
CA GLY A 29 4.30 8.33 -13.89
C GLY A 29 3.96 6.85 -14.09
N GLN A 30 4.01 6.05 -13.02
CA GLN A 30 3.58 4.65 -13.06
C GLN A 30 2.05 4.56 -13.08
N ARG A 31 1.51 3.41 -13.48
CA ARG A 31 0.05 3.19 -13.55
C ARG A 31 -0.68 3.45 -12.23
N ASP A 32 0.02 3.32 -11.11
CA ASP A 32 -0.51 3.56 -9.78
C ASP A 32 -0.27 4.97 -9.22
N ASP A 33 0.34 5.85 -10.00
CA ASP A 33 0.60 7.26 -9.66
C ASP A 33 -0.66 8.01 -9.15
N PRO A 34 -1.85 7.91 -9.79
CA PRO A 34 -3.05 8.54 -9.26
C PRO A 34 -3.47 8.05 -7.87
N CYS A 35 -3.09 6.81 -7.51
CA CYS A 35 -3.33 6.28 -6.17
C CYS A 35 -2.29 6.81 -5.17
N LEU A 36 -1.03 6.98 -5.58
CA LEU A 36 0.03 7.53 -4.75
C LEU A 36 -0.25 9.00 -4.40
N VAL A 37 -0.63 9.81 -5.39
CA VAL A 37 -1.05 11.22 -5.18
C VAL A 37 -2.26 11.32 -4.26
N ARG A 38 -3.24 10.42 -4.41
CA ARG A 38 -4.40 10.39 -3.50
C ARG A 38 -3.97 10.09 -2.06
N MET A 39 -3.10 9.11 -1.87
CA MET A 39 -2.61 8.73 -0.54
C MET A 39 -1.65 9.75 0.06
N GLU A 40 -0.97 10.55 -0.77
CA GLU A 40 -0.20 11.71 -0.36
C GLU A 40 -1.12 12.77 0.26
N GLY A 41 -2.24 13.09 -0.41
CA GLY A 41 -3.28 13.97 0.16
C GLY A 41 -3.92 13.44 1.46
N MET A 42 -3.72 12.16 1.79
CA MET A 42 -4.16 11.53 3.04
C MET A 42 -3.03 11.41 4.09
N GLY A 43 -1.79 11.77 3.76
CA GLY A 43 -0.63 11.68 4.65
C GLY A 43 0.00 10.28 4.77
N PHE A 44 -0.35 9.32 3.92
CA PHE A 44 0.24 7.96 3.93
C PHE A 44 1.47 7.83 3.02
N VAL A 45 1.64 8.80 2.12
CA VAL A 45 2.70 8.84 1.12
C VAL A 45 3.27 10.25 1.13
N ARG A 46 4.56 10.39 0.82
CA ARG A 46 5.20 11.68 0.55
C ARG A 46 5.85 11.63 -0.83
N ASP A 47 5.70 12.70 -1.59
CA ASP A 47 6.54 12.98 -2.76
C ASP A 47 7.86 13.63 -2.30
N ASP A 48 8.95 13.35 -3.01
CA ASP A 48 10.26 13.97 -2.74
C ASP A 48 10.53 15.24 -3.55
N GLY A 49 9.59 15.68 -4.38
CA GLY A 49 9.74 16.81 -5.30
C GLY A 49 10.64 16.50 -6.51
N GLN A 50 11.19 15.29 -6.60
CA GLN A 50 12.06 14.83 -7.69
C GLN A 50 11.43 13.68 -8.49
N GLY A 51 10.13 13.43 -8.27
CA GLY A 51 9.36 12.42 -8.98
C GLY A 51 9.46 11.03 -8.38
N ARG A 52 9.67 10.93 -7.05
CA ARG A 52 9.58 9.66 -6.33
C ARG A 52 8.69 9.79 -5.10
N PHE A 53 7.90 8.75 -4.90
CA PHE A 53 7.06 8.57 -3.74
C PHE A 53 7.72 7.68 -2.70
N PHE A 54 7.51 8.01 -1.43
CA PHE A 54 7.95 7.25 -0.26
C PHE A 54 6.78 7.04 0.69
N VAL A 55 6.77 5.92 1.41
CA VAL A 55 5.77 5.68 2.45
C VAL A 55 6.10 6.52 3.69
N THR A 56 5.08 7.00 4.39
CA THR A 56 5.21 7.65 5.70
C THR A 56 4.97 6.63 6.81
N ASP A 57 5.27 6.98 8.06
CA ASP A 57 5.01 6.12 9.22
C ASP A 57 3.51 5.75 9.33
N GLU A 58 2.61 6.69 9.05
CA GLU A 58 1.17 6.45 8.97
C GLU A 58 0.80 5.49 7.84
N GLY A 59 1.48 5.61 6.70
CA GLY A 59 1.32 4.71 5.56
C GLY A 59 1.78 3.28 5.86
N GLU A 60 2.89 3.12 6.59
CA GLU A 60 3.37 1.81 7.06
C GLU A 60 2.39 1.18 8.05
N ALA A 61 1.89 1.96 9.02
CA ALA A 61 0.89 1.49 9.96
C ALA A 61 -0.40 1.06 9.26
N ARG A 62 -0.83 1.80 8.23
CA ARG A 62 -1.99 1.47 7.39
C ARG A 62 -1.73 0.19 6.57
N HIS A 63 -0.55 0.04 5.98
CA HIS A 63 -0.13 -1.15 5.24
C HIS A 63 -0.18 -2.41 6.11
N ALA A 64 0.37 -2.34 7.32
CA ALA A 64 0.34 -3.47 8.25
C ALA A 64 -1.09 -3.88 8.62
N ARG A 65 -1.99 -2.91 8.79
CA ARG A 65 -3.40 -3.14 9.17
C ARG A 65 -4.27 -3.66 8.04
N GLU A 66 -4.11 -3.15 6.83
CA GLU A 66 -5.09 -3.36 5.74
C GLU A 66 -4.56 -4.15 4.54
N VAL A 67 -3.23 -4.25 4.40
CA VAL A 67 -2.58 -4.96 3.30
C VAL A 67 -2.04 -6.30 3.78
N LEU A 68 -1.27 -6.32 4.87
CA LEU A 68 -0.65 -7.55 5.37
C LEU A 68 -1.63 -8.50 6.07
N LYS A 69 -2.65 -7.96 6.76
CA LYS A 69 -3.65 -8.79 7.47
C LYS A 69 -4.52 -9.69 6.55
N GLY A 70 -4.45 -9.52 5.23
CA GLY A 70 -5.09 -10.41 4.25
C GLY A 70 -4.24 -11.61 3.79
N ALA A 71 -2.96 -11.67 4.15
CA ALA A 71 -2.08 -12.81 3.84
C ALA A 71 -2.10 -13.90 4.92
N GLY A 72 -2.90 -13.73 5.98
CA GLY A 72 -3.17 -14.74 6.99
C GLY A 72 -4.21 -15.75 6.50
N GLY A 73 -3.82 -16.61 5.56
CA GLY A 73 -4.74 -17.59 5.01
C GLY A 73 -4.15 -18.62 4.05
N ILE A 74 -2.82 -18.81 4.00
CA ILE A 74 -2.31 -20.11 3.55
C ILE A 74 -2.53 -21.05 4.73
N LYS A 75 -3.72 -21.66 4.78
CA LYS A 75 -3.91 -22.86 5.60
C LYS A 75 -2.88 -23.86 5.06
N PRO A 76 -1.96 -24.40 5.87
CA PRO A 76 -1.09 -25.48 5.40
C PRO A 76 -1.99 -26.58 4.84
N PRO A 77 -1.61 -27.26 3.74
CA PRO A 77 -2.41 -28.38 3.25
C PRO A 77 -2.60 -29.34 4.42
N SER A 78 -3.84 -29.51 4.86
CA SER A 78 -4.19 -30.42 5.94
C SER A 78 -3.57 -31.77 5.62
N ALA A 79 -2.73 -32.27 6.53
CA ALA A 79 -2.14 -33.60 6.41
C ALA A 79 -3.27 -34.58 6.11
N ARG A 80 -3.11 -35.34 5.02
CA ARG A 80 -4.04 -36.40 4.63
C ARG A 80 -4.21 -37.32 5.83
N HIS A 81 -5.45 -37.50 6.29
CA HIS A 81 -5.78 -38.58 7.20
C HIS A 81 -5.62 -39.89 6.44
N GLU A 82 -4.77 -40.76 6.98
CA GLU A 82 -4.61 -42.16 6.60
C GLU A 82 -5.81 -42.99 7.06
#